data_AF-A0A427XW15-F1
#
_entry.id   AF-A0A427XW15-F1
#
_cell.length_a   1.000
_cell.length_b   1.000
_cell.length_c   1.000
_cell.angle_alpha   90.00
_cell.angle_beta   90.00
_cell.angle_gamma   90.00
#
_symmetry.space_group_name_H-M   'P 1'
#
loop_
_entity.id
_entity.type
_entity.pdbx_description
1 polymer ?
#
loop_
_entity_poly.entity_id
_entity_poly.type
_entity_poly.pdbx_seq_one_letter_code
_entity_poly.pdbx_strand_id
1 'polypeptide(L)' 'MVPVCPGYRIKDSLGEGGFGTVYRAERKKDRRVFAIKVVKLSAGMSNLNLLEEEIYALS' A
#
# COMPACT_ATOMS: atom_id res chain seq x y z
N MET A 1 -11.83 5.05 -6.13
CA MET A 1 -10.74 5.98 -6.52
C MET A 1 -9.44 5.20 -6.49
N VAL A 2 -8.64 5.23 -7.56
CA VAL A 2 -7.33 4.56 -7.59
C VAL A 2 -6.29 5.48 -6.95
N PRO A 3 -5.48 5.00 -5.98
CA PRO A 3 -4.49 5.83 -5.30
C PRO A 3 -3.40 6.30 -6.27
N VAL A 4 -2.83 7.47 -6.02
CA VAL A 4 -1.67 8.00 -6.76
C VAL A 4 -0.41 7.76 -5.94
N CYS A 5 0.54 7.03 -6.50
CA CYS A 5 1.86 6.80 -5.91
C CYS A 5 2.95 7.24 -6.92
N PRO A 6 3.68 8.34 -6.67
CA PRO A 6 4.73 8.81 -7.57
C PRO A 6 5.77 7.72 -7.90
N GLY A 7 6.18 7.64 -9.16
CA GLY A 7 7.12 6.61 -9.64
C GLY A 7 6.50 5.24 -9.92
N TYR A 8 5.22 5.02 -9.57
CA TYR A 8 4.49 3.80 -9.83
C TYR A 8 3.26 4.04 -10.72
N ARG A 9 2.86 3.00 -11.44
CA ARG A 9 1.58 2.91 -12.14
C ARG A 9 0.74 1.90 -11.39
N ILE A 10 -0.28 2.39 -10.69
CA ILE A 10 -1.24 1.56 -9.97
C ILE A 10 -2.17 0.90 -10.99
N LYS A 11 -2.38 -0.40 -10.86
CA LYS A 11 -3.28 -1.22 -11.68
C LYS A 11 -4.46 -1.67 -10.81
N ASP A 12 -4.90 -2.91 -10.96
CA ASP A 12 -6.06 -3.46 -10.27
C ASP A 12 -5.80 -3.70 -8.78
N SER A 13 -6.86 -3.69 -7.97
CA SER A 13 -6.83 -4.13 -6.58
C SER A 13 -6.61 -5.65 -6.52
N LEU A 14 -5.67 -6.08 -5.70
CA LEU A 14 -5.39 -7.50 -5.44
C LEU A 14 -6.22 -8.03 -4.27
N GLY A 15 -6.62 -7.16 -3.35
CA GLY A 15 -7.47 -7.53 -2.22
C GLY A 15 -7.71 -6.36 -1.26
N GLU A 16 -8.74 -6.49 -0.42
CA GLU A 16 -9.09 -5.54 0.62
C GLU A 16 -9.27 -6.25 1.96
N GLY A 17 -8.79 -5.64 3.03
CA GLY A 17 -8.96 -6.11 4.40
C GLY A 17 -9.24 -4.93 5.36
N GLY A 18 -9.38 -5.23 6.65
CA GLY A 18 -9.76 -4.23 7.66
C GLY A 18 -8.82 -3.01 7.74
N PHE A 19 -7.55 -3.17 7.38
CA PHE A 19 -6.55 -2.10 7.42
C PHE A 19 -6.43 -1.29 6.13
N GLY A 20 -7.01 -1.76 5.02
CA GLY A 20 -6.84 -1.11 3.72
C GLY A 20 -6.87 -2.04 2.53
N THR A 21 -6.46 -1.51 1.37
CA THR A 21 -6.56 -2.18 0.08
C THR A 21 -5.17 -2.36 -0.52
N VAL A 22 -4.86 -3.56 -1.01
CA VAL A 22 -3.63 -3.88 -1.72
C VAL A 22 -3.86 -3.76 -3.22
N TYR A 23 -2.96 -3.07 -3.92
CA TYR A 23 -3.00 -2.89 -5.36
C TYR A 23 -1.78 -3.49 -6.03
N ARG A 24 -1.97 -4.00 -7.25
CA ARG A 24 -0.87 -4.29 -8.14
C ARG A 24 -0.29 -2.99 -8.66
N ALA A 25 1.02 -2.84 -8.60
CA ALA A 25 1.71 -1.66 -9.11
C ALA A 25 2.88 -2.06 -9.99
N GLU A 26 3.20 -1.21 -10.96
CA GLU A 26 4.39 -1.34 -11.79
C GLU A 26 5.26 -0.11 -11.61
N ARG A 27 6.52 -0.31 -11.23
CA ARG A 27 7.48 0.77 -11.07
C ARG A 27 7.89 1.30 -12.44
N LYS A 28 7.76 2.61 -12.67
CA LYS A 28 8.01 3.23 -13.98
C LYS A 28 9.48 3.11 -14.42
N LYS A 29 10.43 3.11 -13.46
CA LYS A 29 11.87 3.09 -13.73
C LYS A 29 12.36 1.81 -14.40
N ASP A 30 11.97 0.65 -13.87
CA ASP A 30 12.53 -0.66 -14.21
C ASP A 30 11.45 -1.69 -14.59
N ARG A 31 10.19 -1.26 -14.68
CA ARG A 31 9.01 -2.09 -15.02
C ARG A 31 8.77 -3.24 -14.04
N ARG A 32 9.43 -3.27 -12.88
CA ARG A 32 9.20 -4.31 -11.86
C ARG A 32 7.80 -4.18 -11.26
N VAL A 33 7.20 -5.34 -10.97
CA VAL A 33 5.84 -5.44 -10.42
C VAL A 33 5.92 -5.58 -8.89
N PHE A 34 5.08 -4.82 -8.19
CA PHE A 34 4.99 -4.77 -6.74
C PHE A 34 3.53 -4.86 -6.28
N ALA A 35 3.34 -5.18 -5.00
CA ALA A 35 2.10 -4.96 -4.28
C ALA A 35 2.23 -3.70 -3.43
N ILE A 36 1.27 -2.78 -3.51
CA ILE A 36 1.22 -1.56 -2.68
C ILE A 36 -0.04 -1.61 -1.82
N LYS A 37 0.12 -1.64 -0.50
CA LYS A 37 -0.97 -1.57 0.47
C LYS A 37 -1.26 -0.11 0.82
N VAL A 38 -2.48 0.33 0.57
CA VAL A 38 -2.98 1.65 0.96
C VAL A 38 -3.82 1.50 2.22
N VAL A 39 -3.32 2.06 3.32
CA VAL A 39 -3.95 1.98 4.64
C VAL A 39 -5.01 3.06 4.83
N LYS A 40 -6.17 2.70 5.41
CA LYS A 40 -7.22 3.66 5.77
C LYS A 40 -6.95 4.19 7.17
N LEU A 41 -6.40 5.41 7.27
CA LEU A 41 -6.23 6.08 8.57
C LEU A 41 -7.53 6.78 8.95
N SER A 42 -8.31 6.21 9.87
CA SER A 42 -9.41 6.93 10.52
C SER A 42 -8.90 7.72 11.72
N ALA A 43 -9.47 8.92 11.96
CA ALA A 43 -9.02 9.93 12.94
C ALA A 43 -8.99 9.49 14.43
N GLY A 44 -9.22 8.21 14.75
CA GLY A 44 -9.09 7.63 16.08
C GLY A 44 -8.07 6.49 16.18
N MET A 45 -7.29 6.23 15.14
CA MET A 45 -6.33 5.12 15.12
C MET A 45 -4.92 5.60 15.46
N SER A 46 -4.50 5.31 16.70
CA SER A 46 -3.11 5.31 17.18
C SER A 46 -2.28 4.21 16.48
N ASN A 47 -2.31 4.15 15.15
CA ASN A 47 -1.79 3.04 14.35
C ASN A 47 -0.42 3.31 13.73
N LEU A 48 0.24 4.42 14.08
CA LEU A 48 1.61 4.69 13.62
C LEU A 48 2.56 3.55 14.05
N ASN A 49 2.42 3.05 15.29
CA ASN A 49 3.23 1.93 15.77
C ASN A 49 2.93 0.62 15.00
N LEU A 50 1.68 0.38 14.59
CA LEU A 50 1.33 -0.81 13.81
C LEU A 50 1.86 -0.75 12.37
N LEU A 51 2.02 0.45 11.81
CA LEU A 51 2.65 0.63 10.50
C LEU A 51 4.16 0.33 10.57
N GLU A 52 4.83 0.69 11.67
CA GLU A 52 6.25 0.36 11.89
C GLU A 52 6.46 -1.15 12.02
N GLU A 53 5.61 -1.84 12.80
CA GLU A 53 5.66 -3.30 12.94
C GLU A 53 5.43 -4.01 11.59
N GLU A 54 4.50 -3.53 10.74
CA GLU A 54 4.28 -4.08 9.40
C GLU A 54 5.47 -3.86 8.45
N ILE A 55 6.19 -2.73 8.55
CA ILE A 55 7.40 -2.48 7.76
C ILE A 55 8.56 -3.35 8.25
N TYR A 56 8.72 -3.51 9.57
CA TYR A 56 9.76 -4.37 10.15
C TYR A 56 9.59 -5.83 9.75
N ALA A 57 8.36 -6.36 9.76
CA ALA A 57 8.07 -7.73 9.34
C ALA A 57 8.33 -8.03 7.84
N LEU A 58 8.53 -6.98 7.02
CA LEU A 58 8.85 -7.09 5.59
C LEU A 58 10.34 -6.90 5.28
N SER A 59 11.18 -6.66 6.31
CA SER A 59 12.65 -6.48 6.23
C SER A 59 13.38 -7.81 6.45
#